data_AF-A0A2S9YDL9-F1
#
_entry.id   AF-A0A2S9YDL9-F1
#
_cell.length_a   1.000
_cell.length_b   1.000
_cell.length_c   1.000
_cell.angle_alpha   90.00
_cell.angle_beta   90.00
_cell.angle_gamma   90.00
#
_symmetry.space_group_name_H-M   'P 1'
#
loop_
_entity.id
_entity.type
_entity.pdbx_description
1 polymer ?
#
loop_
_entity_poly.entity_id
_entity_poly.type
_entity_poly.pdbx_seq_one_letter_code
_entity_poly.pdbx_strand_id
1 'polypeptide(L)'
;MSIAKPSLIATVSLTSLMCLTGCSSSSDDGAFSGGLEADGTDGGTLSTSTTNTTTNTSGDGDGDTGDGDGDPGDGDGDGDGDDDSGGPNTKFDLGTVGDAGEGTGGPGGPGSCRESEIYGAAGGFPAFEDPAYADFLDKTIAIVTHRVQSGNFGQHLLTIVDISGDPPPPSVNYLAPLYTRPTWNEANFGGRIFGITLDSDGNIYVAPSTVYGATQNTSTIKKIDRLSGEISNFATLPNNGPAMGNLNYDCVSETIYVSNHEDGRIYQLDVYTGDVVSTYHHATGSVTMGPANDPGEPNGSFAPLGERVWAVQSHAGRLYYSVWWEHSQASNQAKNNEVWSVAYASQNGIPDPGTAKKEFDVPNGSGTSMPVSDLSFAHDGWMLIAQRTMYGDMQTSAHQSTTFDYDYINGDWIWQGTNYVVGELMPYSAAGGVDHDFDPGGYVWMTGDALDFYTPEVVYGLQGTPYGGGDINTSTVIDLDQEITQQDKTAYGDVELPIPGDVSPVPPPG
;
A
#
# COMPACT_ATOMS: atom_id res chain seq x y z
N MET A 1 32.73 -20.62 -64.45
CA MET A 1 31.69 -19.68 -64.96
C MET A 1 30.70 -19.49 -63.82
N SER A 2 30.60 -18.27 -63.31
CA SER A 2 29.56 -17.61 -62.47
C SER A 2 28.40 -18.49 -61.93
N ILE A 3 27.90 -18.36 -60.69
CA ILE A 3 27.46 -17.17 -59.95
C ILE A 3 27.40 -17.52 -58.44
N ALA A 4 27.94 -16.65 -57.58
CA ALA A 4 27.70 -16.64 -56.14
C ALA A 4 26.50 -15.73 -55.81
N LYS A 5 25.62 -16.14 -54.89
CA LYS A 5 24.57 -15.32 -54.27
C LYS A 5 25.05 -14.81 -52.90
N PRO A 6 24.88 -13.53 -52.55
CA PRO A 6 25.07 -13.07 -51.18
C PRO A 6 23.76 -13.10 -50.37
N SER A 7 23.85 -13.52 -49.10
CA SER A 7 22.82 -13.35 -48.09
C SER A 7 22.97 -11.99 -47.42
N LEU A 8 21.89 -11.21 -47.37
CA LEU A 8 21.80 -10.01 -46.53
C LEU A 8 21.75 -10.43 -45.06
N ILE A 9 22.70 -9.94 -44.27
CA ILE A 9 22.59 -9.84 -42.80
C ILE A 9 22.33 -8.37 -42.52
N ALA A 10 21.18 -8.05 -41.93
CA ALA A 10 20.85 -6.73 -41.45
C ALA A 10 21.40 -6.58 -40.03
N THR A 11 22.46 -5.81 -39.88
CA THR A 11 22.99 -5.36 -38.58
C THR A 11 22.26 -4.09 -38.19
N VAL A 12 21.44 -4.13 -37.15
CA VAL A 12 20.87 -2.94 -36.51
C VAL A 12 21.88 -2.47 -35.45
N SER A 13 22.61 -1.39 -35.76
CA SER A 13 23.41 -0.67 -34.76
C SER A 13 22.49 0.22 -33.93
N LEU A 14 22.37 -0.07 -32.64
CA LEU A 14 21.75 0.80 -31.66
C LEU A 14 22.83 1.79 -31.16
N THR A 15 22.70 3.06 -31.53
CA THR A 15 23.62 4.12 -31.11
C THR A 15 23.25 4.56 -29.69
N SER A 16 24.06 4.19 -28.69
CA SER A 16 23.91 4.68 -27.32
C SER A 16 24.33 6.14 -27.24
N LEU A 17 23.42 7.01 -26.81
CA LEU A 17 23.65 8.42 -26.52
C LEU A 17 24.27 8.52 -25.12
N MET A 18 25.59 8.68 -25.04
CA MET A 18 26.29 9.00 -23.78
C MET A 18 26.09 10.48 -23.44
N CYS A 19 25.36 10.77 -22.36
CA CYS A 19 25.41 12.07 -21.71
C CYS A 19 26.64 12.12 -20.78
N LEU A 20 27.62 12.94 -21.15
CA LEU A 20 28.71 13.35 -20.27
C LEU A 20 28.19 14.31 -19.21
N THR A 21 28.24 13.93 -17.94
CA THR A 21 28.22 14.87 -16.81
C THR A 21 29.64 15.35 -16.54
N GLY A 22 29.85 16.65 -16.73
CA GLY A 22 31.12 17.32 -16.44
C GLY A 22 31.27 17.55 -14.94
N CYS A 23 32.33 16.98 -14.36
CA CYS A 23 32.89 17.43 -13.10
C CYS A 23 33.62 18.77 -13.33
N SER A 24 33.31 19.79 -12.51
CA SER A 24 34.25 20.86 -12.21
C SER A 24 34.40 21.01 -10.70
N SER A 25 35.52 20.50 -10.20
CA SER A 25 36.08 20.81 -8.89
C SER A 25 36.74 22.20 -8.92
N SER A 26 36.56 23.02 -7.89
CA SER A 26 37.59 23.32 -6.87
C SER A 26 37.41 24.68 -6.17
N SER A 27 37.46 24.59 -4.83
CA SER A 27 38.14 25.46 -3.85
C SER A 27 37.66 26.89 -3.53
N ASP A 28 37.25 27.00 -2.26
CA ASP A 28 37.73 27.89 -1.19
C ASP A 28 37.18 29.32 -0.99
N ASP A 29 36.82 29.49 0.30
CA ASP A 29 36.90 30.65 1.19
C ASP A 29 35.88 31.80 1.13
N GLY A 30 35.31 32.08 2.32
CA GLY A 30 35.15 33.46 2.80
C GLY A 30 33.77 33.83 3.35
N ALA A 31 33.64 33.81 4.67
CA ALA A 31 32.58 34.49 5.41
C ALA A 31 32.57 36.02 5.15
N PHE A 32 31.40 36.66 5.03
CA PHE A 32 31.18 38.00 5.56
C PHE A 32 29.68 38.38 5.67
N SER A 33 29.41 39.21 6.67
CA SER A 33 28.13 39.72 7.17
C SER A 33 27.66 41.01 6.46
N GLY A 34 26.35 41.28 6.51
CA GLY A 34 25.72 42.59 6.31
C GLY A 34 24.44 42.45 5.46
N GLY A 35 23.23 42.81 5.88
CA GLY A 35 22.81 43.85 6.81
C GLY A 35 22.43 45.13 6.05
N LEU A 36 21.19 45.59 6.24
CA LEU A 36 20.55 46.89 5.89
C LEU A 36 19.67 46.88 4.61
N GLU A 37 18.34 47.02 4.77
CA GLU A 37 17.51 48.26 4.75
C GLU A 37 17.34 48.81 3.32
N ALA A 38 16.24 49.41 2.86
CA ALA A 38 14.84 49.66 3.26
C ALA A 38 14.18 50.31 2.02
N ASP A 39 12.86 50.59 2.11
CA ASP A 39 12.13 51.61 1.34
C ASP A 39 11.74 51.24 -0.11
N GLY A 40 10.53 51.51 -0.63
CA GLY A 40 9.37 52.23 -0.12
C GLY A 40 8.25 52.26 -1.18
N THR A 41 7.00 52.36 -0.69
CA THR A 41 5.83 53.10 -1.21
C THR A 41 5.49 53.18 -2.71
N ASP A 42 4.26 52.74 -3.03
CA ASP A 42 3.09 53.46 -3.62
C ASP A 42 2.26 52.44 -4.42
N GLY A 43 0.93 52.32 -4.35
CA GLY A 43 -0.11 53.34 -4.33
C GLY A 43 -0.91 53.23 -5.64
N GLY A 44 -2.16 52.75 -5.60
CA GLY A 44 -2.98 52.69 -6.84
C GLY A 44 -4.25 51.84 -6.83
N THR A 45 -5.29 52.33 -6.16
CA THR A 45 -6.71 52.00 -6.40
C THR A 45 -7.12 52.28 -7.85
N LEU A 46 -7.83 51.35 -8.51
CA LEU A 46 -8.84 51.70 -9.51
C LEU A 46 -9.91 50.61 -9.63
N SER A 47 -11.14 50.96 -9.25
CA SER A 47 -12.35 50.20 -9.58
C SER A 47 -12.81 50.57 -10.99
N THR A 48 -13.28 49.61 -11.77
CA THR A 48 -14.31 49.91 -12.77
C THR A 48 -15.22 48.72 -13.01
N SER A 49 -16.47 48.91 -12.62
CA SER A 49 -17.64 48.15 -13.04
C SER A 49 -18.00 48.47 -14.49
N THR A 50 -18.41 47.48 -15.27
CA THR A 50 -19.34 47.68 -16.39
C THR A 50 -20.33 46.52 -16.49
N THR A 51 -21.53 46.77 -16.00
CA THR A 51 -22.79 46.18 -16.45
C THR A 51 -23.09 46.64 -17.88
N ASN A 52 -23.63 45.75 -18.72
CA ASN A 52 -24.61 46.15 -19.72
C ASN A 52 -25.58 45.00 -20.06
N THR A 53 -26.84 45.40 -20.16
CA THR A 53 -28.07 44.60 -20.13
C THR A 53 -28.69 44.43 -21.53
N THR A 54 -29.28 43.25 -21.75
CA THR A 54 -30.57 42.93 -22.44
C THR A 54 -30.81 43.31 -23.91
N THR A 55 -31.35 42.35 -24.70
CA THR A 55 -32.80 42.31 -25.07
C THR A 55 -33.25 40.97 -25.68
N ASN A 56 -34.38 40.50 -25.13
CA ASN A 56 -35.41 39.52 -25.54
C ASN A 56 -35.60 39.10 -27.01
N THR A 57 -36.04 37.86 -27.21
CA THR A 57 -37.31 37.53 -27.91
C THR A 57 -37.96 36.25 -27.37
N SER A 58 -39.27 36.33 -27.18
CA SER A 58 -40.27 35.37 -26.72
C SER A 58 -40.69 34.34 -27.78
N GLY A 59 -41.20 33.19 -27.32
CA GLY A 59 -41.92 32.21 -28.15
C GLY A 59 -42.60 31.14 -27.28
N ASP A 60 -43.84 31.41 -26.95
CA ASP A 60 -44.88 30.57 -26.35
C ASP A 60 -45.56 29.69 -27.42
N GLY A 61 -45.85 28.43 -27.08
CA GLY A 61 -46.46 27.46 -27.99
C GLY A 61 -46.90 26.19 -27.26
N ASP A 62 -48.20 26.14 -27.05
CA ASP A 62 -49.14 25.30 -26.34
C ASP A 62 -49.57 23.98 -27.02
N GLY A 63 -50.05 23.04 -26.19
CA GLY A 63 -51.08 22.04 -26.53
C GLY A 63 -50.56 20.63 -26.89
N ASP A 64 -51.13 19.51 -26.43
CA ASP A 64 -52.27 19.26 -25.53
C ASP A 64 -52.31 17.75 -25.19
N THR A 65 -52.99 17.44 -24.08
CA THR A 65 -53.79 16.25 -23.69
C THR A 65 -53.51 14.80 -24.13
N GLY A 66 -53.60 13.90 -23.12
CA GLY A 66 -54.18 12.54 -23.20
C GLY A 66 -53.51 11.58 -22.21
N ASP A 67 -54.07 11.31 -21.01
CA ASP A 67 -55.06 10.26 -20.66
C ASP A 67 -54.48 8.82 -20.71
N GLY A 68 -54.68 7.91 -19.77
CA GLY A 68 -55.42 7.94 -18.51
C GLY A 68 -56.01 6.56 -18.23
N ASP A 69 -55.26 5.66 -17.59
CA ASP A 69 -55.70 4.33 -17.14
C ASP A 69 -54.53 3.63 -16.42
N GLY A 70 -54.58 3.15 -15.17
CA GLY A 70 -55.70 2.90 -14.27
C GLY A 70 -56.05 1.42 -14.23
N ASP A 71 -55.27 0.59 -13.51
CA ASP A 71 -55.84 -0.53 -12.73
C ASP A 71 -54.84 -1.12 -11.70
N PRO A 72 -55.23 -1.24 -10.41
CA PRO A 72 -54.63 -2.14 -9.42
C PRO A 72 -55.45 -3.42 -9.32
N GLY A 73 -54.85 -4.57 -9.63
CA GLY A 73 -55.50 -5.89 -9.57
C GLY A 73 -55.06 -6.70 -8.36
N ASP A 74 -55.89 -6.67 -7.33
CA ASP A 74 -56.07 -7.64 -6.26
C ASP A 74 -56.97 -8.80 -6.72
N GLY A 75 -56.71 -10.01 -6.19
CA GLY A 75 -57.57 -11.19 -6.28
C GLY A 75 -56.77 -12.50 -6.41
N ASP A 76 -56.65 -13.38 -5.41
CA ASP A 76 -57.63 -14.18 -4.65
C ASP A 76 -57.96 -15.56 -5.25
N GLY A 77 -57.69 -16.61 -4.44
CA GLY A 77 -58.24 -17.97 -4.52
C GLY A 77 -57.74 -18.88 -5.63
N ASP A 78 -57.64 -20.20 -5.53
CA ASP A 78 -57.91 -21.24 -4.52
C ASP A 78 -57.12 -22.48 -5.04
N GLY A 79 -56.55 -23.36 -4.21
CA GLY A 79 -57.26 -24.58 -3.79
C GLY A 79 -56.60 -25.85 -4.35
N ASP A 80 -56.72 -26.95 -3.59
CA ASP A 80 -56.33 -28.35 -3.84
C ASP A 80 -54.91 -28.73 -3.34
N GLY A 81 -54.71 -29.60 -2.33
CA GLY A 81 -55.56 -30.64 -1.73
C GLY A 81 -55.04 -32.04 -2.08
N ASP A 82 -54.66 -32.81 -1.04
CA ASP A 82 -54.33 -34.26 -1.01
C ASP A 82 -52.88 -34.65 -1.40
N ASP A 83 -52.15 -35.60 -0.79
CA ASP A 83 -52.46 -36.60 0.23
C ASP A 83 -51.16 -37.11 0.93
N ASP A 84 -51.36 -37.75 2.07
CA ASP A 84 -50.44 -38.25 3.10
C ASP A 84 -49.48 -39.40 2.67
N SER A 85 -48.23 -39.40 3.16
CA SER A 85 -47.49 -40.63 3.52
C SER A 85 -46.21 -40.39 4.35
N GLY A 86 -46.38 -40.35 5.68
CA GLY A 86 -45.57 -41.09 6.67
C GLY A 86 -44.04 -40.94 6.75
N GLY A 87 -43.57 -40.23 7.78
CA GLY A 87 -42.20 -40.37 8.33
C GLY A 87 -41.99 -39.51 9.59
N PRO A 88 -41.37 -40.01 10.67
CA PRO A 88 -41.41 -39.36 11.98
C PRO A 88 -40.31 -38.31 12.09
N ASN A 89 -40.63 -37.03 11.89
CA ASN A 89 -39.72 -35.93 12.21
C ASN A 89 -40.32 -35.06 13.31
N THR A 90 -39.65 -35.12 14.47
CA THR A 90 -39.74 -34.22 15.60
C THR A 90 -39.80 -32.75 15.15
N LYS A 91 -40.90 -32.07 15.47
CA LYS A 91 -41.04 -30.62 15.33
C LYS A 91 -40.34 -29.96 16.52
N PHE A 92 -39.28 -29.21 16.24
CA PHE A 92 -38.72 -28.24 17.18
C PHE A 92 -39.53 -26.94 17.06
N ASP A 93 -40.15 -26.53 18.16
CA ASP A 93 -40.66 -25.16 18.33
C ASP A 93 -39.46 -24.20 18.36
N LEU A 94 -39.29 -23.42 17.30
CA LEU A 94 -38.43 -22.23 17.35
C LEU A 94 -39.19 -21.14 18.09
N GLY A 95 -38.89 -21.02 19.39
CA GLY A 95 -39.18 -19.79 20.12
C GLY A 95 -38.50 -18.62 19.42
N THR A 96 -39.14 -17.46 19.46
CA THR A 96 -38.66 -16.20 18.89
C THR A 96 -37.26 -15.88 19.41
N VAL A 97 -36.25 -16.09 18.58
CA VAL A 97 -34.86 -15.70 18.83
C VAL A 97 -34.73 -14.24 18.42
N GLY A 98 -34.35 -13.40 19.39
CA GLY A 98 -33.99 -12.01 19.15
C GLY A 98 -32.73 -11.93 18.33
N ASP A 99 -32.73 -10.97 17.40
CA ASP A 99 -31.62 -10.56 16.57
C ASP A 99 -30.33 -10.36 17.39
N ALA A 100 -29.41 -11.30 17.22
CA ALA A 100 -28.00 -11.19 17.56
C ALA A 100 -27.26 -11.90 16.42
N GLY A 101 -26.50 -11.13 15.64
CA GLY A 101 -25.73 -11.62 14.50
C GLY A 101 -24.77 -12.74 14.89
N GLU A 102 -24.87 -13.84 14.15
CA GLU A 102 -23.90 -14.95 14.11
C GLU A 102 -23.63 -15.19 12.61
N GLY A 103 -22.39 -15.26 12.10
CA GLY A 103 -21.21 -15.78 12.77
C GLY A 103 -21.29 -17.30 12.84
N THR A 104 -21.31 -18.00 11.70
CA THR A 104 -21.29 -19.46 11.68
C THR A 104 -20.35 -20.03 10.62
N GLY A 105 -19.14 -20.42 11.06
CA GLY A 105 -18.55 -21.68 10.63
C GLY A 105 -17.43 -21.67 9.58
N GLY A 106 -16.77 -20.54 9.31
CA GLY A 106 -15.47 -20.54 8.62
C GLY A 106 -14.34 -21.16 9.47
N PRO A 107 -13.19 -21.53 8.88
CA PRO A 107 -12.00 -22.00 9.62
C PRO A 107 -11.33 -20.81 10.33
N GLY A 108 -12.05 -20.16 11.24
CA GLY A 108 -11.63 -18.94 11.92
C GLY A 108 -10.81 -19.25 13.16
N GLY A 109 -9.72 -18.50 13.33
CA GLY A 109 -8.94 -18.44 14.56
C GLY A 109 -9.72 -17.90 15.76
N PRO A 110 -9.05 -17.43 16.82
CA PRO A 110 -9.73 -16.90 17.98
C PRO A 110 -10.55 -15.66 17.58
N GLY A 111 -11.88 -15.75 17.65
CA GLY A 111 -12.82 -14.69 18.00
C GLY A 111 -12.96 -13.39 17.18
N SER A 112 -11.94 -12.83 16.54
CA SER A 112 -12.00 -11.50 15.90
C SER A 112 -11.99 -11.50 14.37
N CYS A 113 -11.49 -12.58 13.75
CA CYS A 113 -11.31 -12.59 12.30
C CYS A 113 -12.66 -12.62 11.56
N ARG A 114 -12.87 -11.64 10.68
CA ARG A 114 -13.99 -11.61 9.72
C ARG A 114 -13.73 -12.62 8.61
N GLU A 115 -14.77 -13.19 8.01
CA GLU A 115 -14.57 -14.17 6.92
C GLU A 115 -13.75 -13.61 5.76
N SER A 116 -13.90 -12.31 5.47
CA SER A 116 -13.12 -11.58 4.48
C SER A 116 -11.62 -11.49 4.77
N GLU A 117 -11.20 -11.68 6.03
CA GLU A 117 -9.82 -11.50 6.48
C GLU A 117 -9.02 -12.82 6.56
N ILE A 118 -9.67 -13.98 6.44
CA ILE A 118 -9.11 -15.32 6.74
C ILE A 118 -7.84 -15.67 5.94
N TYR A 119 -7.49 -14.88 4.91
CA TYR A 119 -6.27 -15.03 4.12
C TYR A 119 -5.41 -13.76 4.04
N GLY A 120 -5.41 -12.95 5.09
CA GLY A 120 -4.30 -12.05 5.43
C GLY A 120 -4.25 -10.76 4.63
N ALA A 121 -5.38 -10.24 4.18
CA ALA A 121 -5.45 -8.87 3.69
C ALA A 121 -5.94 -7.91 4.81
N ALA A 122 -5.69 -6.61 4.65
CA ALA A 122 -5.71 -5.59 5.69
C ALA A 122 -7.00 -5.52 6.53
N GLY A 123 -6.86 -5.22 7.81
CA GLY A 123 -7.93 -5.35 8.81
C GLY A 123 -9.14 -4.38 8.70
N GLY A 124 -9.67 -4.01 9.85
CA GLY A 124 -10.89 -3.21 9.99
C GLY A 124 -10.72 -1.75 9.59
N PHE A 125 -11.84 -1.09 9.30
CA PHE A 125 -11.87 0.36 9.12
C PHE A 125 -11.66 1.07 10.46
N PRO A 126 -10.75 2.06 10.55
CA PRO A 126 -10.75 2.99 11.67
C PRO A 126 -12.09 3.71 11.79
N ALA A 127 -12.53 3.99 13.01
CA ALA A 127 -13.80 4.64 13.30
C ALA A 127 -13.57 5.85 14.20
N PHE A 128 -12.72 6.78 13.75
CA PHE A 128 -12.29 7.87 14.61
C PHE A 128 -13.46 8.76 15.04
N GLU A 129 -13.48 9.11 16.32
CA GLU A 129 -14.45 10.01 16.94
C GLU A 129 -14.15 11.49 16.63
N ASP A 130 -13.03 11.77 15.94
CA ASP A 130 -12.69 13.11 15.47
C ASP A 130 -13.76 13.60 14.48
N PRO A 131 -14.42 14.74 14.73
CA PRO A 131 -15.42 15.27 13.83
C PRO A 131 -14.92 15.49 12.39
N ALA A 132 -13.63 15.74 12.18
CA ALA A 132 -13.05 15.89 10.85
C ALA A 132 -12.96 14.56 10.07
N TYR A 133 -13.10 13.42 10.76
CA TYR A 133 -13.15 12.10 10.15
C TYR A 133 -14.58 11.64 9.81
N ALA A 134 -15.61 12.36 10.25
CA ALA A 134 -17.00 11.93 10.11
C ALA A 134 -17.39 11.63 8.64
N ASP A 135 -16.84 12.38 7.68
CA ASP A 135 -17.11 12.21 6.26
C ASP A 135 -16.41 10.98 5.63
N PHE A 136 -15.54 10.29 6.37
CA PHE A 136 -14.79 9.10 5.93
C PHE A 136 -15.41 7.78 6.40
N LEU A 137 -16.33 7.79 7.38
CA LEU A 137 -16.83 6.58 8.05
C LEU A 137 -17.52 5.57 7.12
N ASP A 138 -18.14 6.05 6.04
CA ASP A 138 -18.87 5.22 5.06
C ASP A 138 -18.15 5.18 3.70
N LYS A 139 -16.83 5.40 3.69
CA LYS A 139 -16.03 5.52 2.47
C LYS A 139 -15.04 4.36 2.32
N THR A 140 -14.73 4.04 1.06
CA THR A 140 -13.49 3.34 0.72
C THR A 140 -12.32 4.31 0.96
N ILE A 141 -11.34 3.87 1.75
CA ILE A 141 -10.19 4.70 2.13
C ILE A 141 -8.88 3.98 1.83
N ALA A 142 -7.85 4.75 1.53
CA ALA A 142 -6.47 4.31 1.55
C ALA A 142 -5.73 4.99 2.70
N ILE A 143 -4.83 4.29 3.36
CA ILE A 143 -4.02 4.82 4.45
C ILE A 143 -2.56 4.75 4.02
N VAL A 144 -1.93 5.91 3.88
CA VAL A 144 -0.61 6.04 3.28
C VAL A 144 0.38 6.60 4.30
N THR A 145 1.54 5.97 4.42
CA THR A 145 2.66 6.54 5.16
C THR A 145 3.57 7.37 4.25
N HIS A 146 4.20 8.37 4.82
CA HIS A 146 5.18 9.20 4.14
C HIS A 146 6.10 9.87 5.15
N ARG A 147 7.22 10.44 4.68
CA ARG A 147 8.02 11.39 5.48
C ARG A 147 7.44 12.79 5.36
N VAL A 148 7.91 13.70 6.24
CA VAL A 148 7.61 15.13 6.14
C VAL A 148 8.05 15.65 4.77
N GLN A 149 7.13 16.32 4.09
CA GLN A 149 7.30 16.93 2.77
C GLN A 149 7.55 18.43 2.86
N SER A 150 7.89 19.02 1.72
CA SER A 150 7.88 20.48 1.54
C SER A 150 6.43 20.99 1.60
N GLY A 151 6.22 22.31 1.52
CA GLY A 151 4.87 22.84 1.29
C GLY A 151 4.01 23.04 2.55
N ASN A 152 2.70 23.23 2.31
CA ASN A 152 1.73 23.68 3.32
C ASN A 152 0.95 22.54 3.98
N PHE A 153 1.12 21.30 3.54
CA PHE A 153 0.36 20.14 4.04
C PHE A 153 0.72 19.76 5.48
N GLY A 154 1.81 20.31 6.03
CA GLY A 154 2.20 20.13 7.43
C GLY A 154 3.28 19.07 7.63
N GLN A 155 3.53 18.72 8.90
CA GLN A 155 4.58 17.76 9.28
C GLN A 155 4.00 16.36 9.55
N HIS A 156 3.01 15.94 8.77
CA HIS A 156 2.36 14.65 8.96
C HIS A 156 3.17 13.52 8.34
N LEU A 157 3.04 12.31 8.91
CA LEU A 157 3.67 11.09 8.39
C LEU A 157 2.67 10.04 7.91
N LEU A 158 1.38 10.28 8.14
CA LEU A 158 0.30 9.38 7.81
C LEU A 158 -0.91 10.19 7.35
N THR A 159 -1.50 9.75 6.24
CA THR A 159 -2.65 10.40 5.62
C THR A 159 -3.69 9.34 5.28
N ILE A 160 -4.95 9.63 5.58
CA ILE A 160 -6.09 8.85 5.11
C ILE A 160 -6.70 9.56 3.92
N VAL A 161 -6.94 8.82 2.85
CA VAL A 161 -7.41 9.32 1.56
C VAL A 161 -8.80 8.74 1.30
N ASP A 162 -9.79 9.59 1.00
CA ASP A 162 -11.07 9.12 0.48
C ASP A 162 -10.90 8.76 -1.01
N ILE A 163 -10.97 7.46 -1.29
CA ILE A 163 -10.85 6.89 -2.63
C ILE A 163 -12.21 6.37 -3.16
N SER A 164 -13.31 6.69 -2.47
CA SER A 164 -14.66 6.28 -2.88
C SER A 164 -15.24 7.08 -4.04
N GLY A 165 -14.61 8.20 -4.40
CA GLY A 165 -15.08 9.07 -5.48
C GLY A 165 -14.93 8.44 -6.85
N ASP A 166 -15.77 8.87 -7.80
CA ASP A 166 -15.56 8.52 -9.21
C ASP A 166 -14.15 8.96 -9.63
N PRO A 167 -13.38 8.07 -10.29
CA PRO A 167 -12.05 8.41 -10.77
C PRO A 167 -12.15 9.64 -11.71
N PRO A 168 -11.28 10.65 -11.57
CA PRO A 168 -11.26 11.74 -12.54
C PRO A 168 -10.90 11.20 -13.94
N PRO A 169 -11.07 12.01 -14.99
CA PRO A 169 -10.45 11.71 -16.27
C PRO A 169 -8.98 11.31 -16.07
N PRO A 170 -8.48 10.28 -16.76
CA PRO A 170 -7.11 9.82 -16.53
C PRO A 170 -6.06 10.92 -16.77
N SER A 171 -4.92 10.79 -16.12
CA SER A 171 -3.82 11.76 -16.16
C SER A 171 -4.22 13.16 -15.66
N VAL A 172 -5.14 13.24 -14.70
CA VAL A 172 -5.51 14.48 -14.00
C VAL A 172 -5.41 14.23 -12.50
N ASN A 173 -4.81 15.17 -11.77
CA ASN A 173 -4.78 15.12 -10.32
C ASN A 173 -6.21 15.09 -9.74
N TYR A 174 -6.52 14.02 -9.01
CA TYR A 174 -7.72 13.95 -8.20
C TYR A 174 -7.49 14.68 -6.87
N LEU A 175 -8.25 15.74 -6.64
CA LEU A 175 -8.28 16.44 -5.36
C LEU A 175 -9.11 15.63 -4.34
N ALA A 176 -8.61 14.46 -3.97
CA ALA A 176 -9.21 13.58 -2.99
C ALA A 176 -9.32 14.29 -1.62
N PRO A 177 -10.43 14.09 -0.88
CA PRO A 177 -10.47 14.45 0.53
C PRO A 177 -9.36 13.71 1.31
N LEU A 178 -8.57 14.47 2.06
CA LEU A 178 -7.48 13.94 2.89
C LEU A 178 -7.79 14.21 4.36
N TYR A 179 -7.51 13.23 5.21
CA TYR A 179 -7.58 13.34 6.65
C TYR A 179 -6.22 13.08 7.28
N THR A 180 -5.79 14.01 8.11
CA THR A 180 -4.58 13.93 8.93
C THR A 180 -4.88 14.47 10.33
N ARG A 181 -4.07 14.08 11.32
CA ARG A 181 -4.12 14.69 12.66
C ARG A 181 -2.84 15.47 12.94
N PRO A 182 -2.90 16.64 13.61
CA PRO A 182 -1.70 17.38 14.03
C PRO A 182 -0.71 16.54 14.85
N THR A 183 -1.20 15.51 15.54
CA THR A 183 -0.37 14.61 16.34
C THR A 183 0.35 13.54 15.53
N TRP A 184 -0.05 13.26 14.29
CA TRP A 184 0.58 12.23 13.44
C TRP A 184 1.87 12.74 12.77
N ASN A 185 2.87 13.11 13.56
CA ASN A 185 4.11 13.73 13.14
C ASN A 185 5.35 13.00 13.70
N GLU A 186 6.55 13.33 13.18
CA GLU A 186 7.81 12.69 13.62
C GLU A 186 8.01 12.75 15.15
N ALA A 187 7.62 13.83 15.82
CA ALA A 187 7.84 13.97 17.25
C ALA A 187 7.03 12.95 18.06
N ASN A 188 5.77 12.69 17.69
CA ASN A 188 4.90 11.75 18.42
C ASN A 188 5.14 10.29 18.02
N PHE A 189 5.48 10.02 16.76
CA PHE A 189 5.97 8.70 16.34
C PHE A 189 7.39 8.40 16.86
N GLY A 190 8.07 9.42 17.38
CA GLY A 190 9.45 9.33 17.87
C GLY A 190 10.48 9.19 16.76
N GLY A 191 10.11 9.47 15.51
CA GLY A 191 10.94 9.23 14.33
C GLY A 191 10.12 9.10 13.07
N ARG A 192 10.76 8.54 12.05
CA ARG A 192 10.20 8.31 10.72
C ARG A 192 9.61 6.92 10.68
N ILE A 193 8.56 6.76 9.88
CA ILE A 193 7.82 5.50 9.72
C ILE A 193 7.79 5.08 8.26
N PHE A 194 7.65 3.79 7.99
CA PHE A 194 7.44 3.25 6.64
C PHE A 194 6.29 2.26 6.66
N GLY A 195 6.50 1.07 7.21
CA GLY A 195 5.49 0.01 7.16
C GLY A 195 4.24 0.35 7.95
N ILE A 196 3.09 -0.11 7.46
CA ILE A 196 1.78 0.07 8.09
C ILE A 196 0.99 -1.23 8.01
N THR A 197 0.11 -1.47 8.98
CA THR A 197 -0.93 -2.50 8.86
C THR A 197 -2.11 -2.15 9.77
N LEU A 198 -3.23 -2.88 9.62
CA LEU A 198 -4.42 -2.73 10.46
C LEU A 198 -4.86 -4.06 11.06
N ASP A 199 -5.29 -4.04 12.33
CA ASP A 199 -5.99 -5.19 12.93
C ASP A 199 -7.49 -5.21 12.58
N SER A 200 -8.18 -6.32 12.85
CA SER A 200 -9.62 -6.48 12.56
C SER A 200 -10.51 -5.42 13.20
N ASP A 201 -10.07 -4.79 14.29
CA ASP A 201 -10.83 -3.73 14.95
C ASP A 201 -10.66 -2.37 14.24
N GLY A 202 -9.62 -2.20 13.44
CA GLY A 202 -9.26 -0.96 12.75
C GLY A 202 -8.22 -0.11 13.47
N ASN A 203 -7.46 -0.68 14.41
CA ASN A 203 -6.28 0.00 14.92
C ASN A 203 -5.18 -0.04 13.87
N ILE A 204 -4.43 1.05 13.77
CA ILE A 204 -3.32 1.16 12.82
C ILE A 204 -2.01 0.94 13.56
N TYR A 205 -1.11 0.15 12.99
CA TYR A 205 0.23 -0.09 13.52
C TYR A 205 1.26 0.41 12.51
N VAL A 206 2.30 1.09 12.98
CA VAL A 206 3.35 1.63 12.12
C VAL A 206 4.75 1.27 12.60
N ALA A 207 5.59 0.87 11.65
CA ALA A 207 6.99 0.49 11.89
C ALA A 207 7.93 1.70 11.79
N PRO A 208 8.87 1.86 12.75
CA PRO A 208 9.95 2.83 12.58
C PRO A 208 10.87 2.45 11.42
N SER A 209 11.37 3.44 10.68
CA SER A 209 12.18 3.17 9.49
C SER A 209 13.32 4.17 9.27
N THR A 210 14.43 3.65 8.74
CA THR A 210 15.59 4.45 8.30
C THR A 210 15.70 4.62 6.79
N VAL A 211 14.71 4.17 6.00
CA VAL A 211 14.80 4.21 4.52
C VAL A 211 14.91 5.63 3.96
N TYR A 212 14.46 6.62 4.74
CA TYR A 212 14.56 8.05 4.49
C TYR A 212 15.81 8.70 5.13
N GLY A 213 16.71 7.90 5.70
CA GLY A 213 17.84 8.32 6.53
C GLY A 213 17.62 8.02 8.01
N ALA A 214 18.66 8.30 8.82
CA ALA A 214 18.66 8.03 10.26
C ALA A 214 17.42 8.56 11.00
N THR A 215 16.97 7.82 12.01
CA THR A 215 15.79 8.15 12.81
C THR A 215 16.05 7.96 14.30
N GLN A 216 15.24 8.58 15.16
CA GLN A 216 15.41 8.53 16.62
C GLN A 216 14.84 7.24 17.22
N ASN A 217 13.66 6.82 16.76
CA ASN A 217 13.03 5.56 17.13
C ASN A 217 13.43 4.48 16.12
N THR A 218 14.13 3.45 16.57
CA THR A 218 14.55 2.33 15.72
C THR A 218 13.92 1.00 16.13
N SER A 219 13.17 0.95 17.24
CA SER A 219 12.78 -0.33 17.86
C SER A 219 11.33 -0.42 18.27
N THR A 220 10.64 0.72 18.40
CA THR A 220 9.30 0.76 18.96
C THR A 220 8.27 0.93 17.86
N ILE A 221 7.44 -0.09 17.69
CA ILE A 221 6.24 -0.04 16.85
C ILE A 221 5.19 0.79 17.57
N LYS A 222 4.50 1.64 16.82
CA LYS A 222 3.46 2.52 17.36
C LYS A 222 2.09 1.98 16.95
N LYS A 223 1.11 2.16 17.83
CA LYS A 223 -0.31 1.91 17.58
C LYS A 223 -1.05 3.24 17.57
N ILE A 224 -1.96 3.40 16.62
CA ILE A 224 -2.97 4.46 16.60
C ILE A 224 -4.29 3.79 16.97
N ASP A 225 -4.89 4.25 18.06
CA ASP A 225 -6.16 3.73 18.54
C ASP A 225 -7.29 4.06 17.55
N ARG A 226 -8.06 3.05 17.17
CA ARG A 226 -9.09 3.14 16.12
C ARG A 226 -10.22 4.15 16.35
N LEU A 227 -10.45 4.56 17.61
CA LEU A 227 -11.54 5.48 17.98
C LEU A 227 -10.99 6.88 18.25
N SER A 228 -9.99 7.00 19.12
CA SER A 228 -9.44 8.29 19.51
C SER A 228 -8.42 8.84 18.52
N GLY A 229 -7.83 7.98 17.69
CA GLY A 229 -6.71 8.31 16.80
C GLY A 229 -5.40 8.62 17.55
N GLU A 230 -5.33 8.36 18.85
CA GLU A 230 -4.17 8.66 19.69
C GLU A 230 -3.04 7.64 19.48
N ILE A 231 -1.80 8.14 19.52
CA ILE A 231 -0.59 7.31 19.34
C ILE A 231 -0.13 6.75 20.69
N SER A 232 0.11 5.45 20.75
CA SER A 232 0.76 4.78 21.88
C SER A 232 1.90 3.87 21.42
N ASN A 233 2.77 3.47 22.35
CA ASN A 233 3.72 2.38 22.09
C ASN A 233 2.95 1.06 22.05
N PHE A 234 3.25 0.21 21.08
CA PHE A 234 2.70 -1.14 20.98
C PHE A 234 3.72 -2.17 21.48
N ALA A 235 4.81 -2.33 20.74
CA ALA A 235 5.87 -3.30 21.03
C ALA A 235 7.24 -2.67 20.84
N THR A 236 8.23 -3.16 21.59
CA THR A 236 9.65 -2.78 21.43
C THR A 236 10.46 -4.03 21.10
N LEU A 237 11.10 -4.04 19.93
CA LEU A 237 11.90 -5.16 19.45
C LEU A 237 13.41 -4.90 19.63
N PRO A 238 14.25 -5.95 19.67
CA PRO A 238 15.70 -5.78 19.67
C PRO A 238 16.20 -5.09 18.38
N ASN A 239 16.48 -3.78 18.46
CA ASN A 239 17.04 -2.97 17.38
C ASN A 239 17.63 -1.67 17.93
N ASN A 240 18.85 -1.32 17.52
CA ASN A 240 19.63 -0.17 17.96
C ASN A 240 20.11 0.72 16.79
N GLY A 241 19.61 0.55 15.56
CA GLY A 241 20.02 1.42 14.44
C GLY A 241 19.20 1.27 13.15
N PRO A 242 19.30 0.13 12.44
CA PRO A 242 18.69 -0.10 11.11
C PRO A 242 17.16 -0.02 11.03
N ALA A 243 16.48 -0.01 12.18
CA ALA A 243 15.03 -0.02 12.29
C ALA A 243 14.36 -1.22 11.58
N MET A 244 13.07 -1.09 11.26
CA MET A 244 12.24 -2.16 10.73
C MET A 244 12.00 -1.96 9.21
N GLY A 245 11.54 -3.02 8.55
CA GLY A 245 11.09 -2.99 7.16
C GLY A 245 9.61 -2.66 7.06
N ASN A 246 8.80 -3.70 6.87
CA ASN A 246 7.34 -3.64 6.85
C ASN A 246 6.71 -4.54 7.94
N LEU A 247 5.39 -4.43 8.15
CA LEU A 247 4.61 -5.27 9.03
C LEU A 247 3.29 -5.70 8.39
N ASN A 248 2.75 -6.84 8.81
CA ASN A 248 1.45 -7.33 8.36
C ASN A 248 0.69 -7.99 9.52
N TYR A 249 -0.61 -7.74 9.59
CA TYR A 249 -1.52 -8.42 10.50
C TYR A 249 -2.09 -9.71 9.89
N ASP A 250 -2.14 -10.77 10.70
CA ASP A 250 -2.84 -12.01 10.39
C ASP A 250 -3.97 -12.22 11.40
N CYS A 251 -5.21 -12.13 10.91
CA CYS A 251 -6.40 -12.28 11.74
C CYS A 251 -6.54 -13.69 12.34
N VAL A 252 -6.02 -14.73 11.66
CA VAL A 252 -6.23 -16.13 12.06
C VAL A 252 -5.40 -16.44 13.29
N SER A 253 -4.17 -15.94 13.32
CA SER A 253 -3.27 -16.09 14.47
C SER A 253 -3.32 -14.91 15.44
N GLU A 254 -4.10 -13.86 15.13
CA GLU A 254 -4.20 -12.61 15.88
C GLU A 254 -2.81 -12.02 16.18
N THR A 255 -1.98 -11.97 15.15
CA THR A 255 -0.58 -11.58 15.28
C THR A 255 -0.18 -10.52 14.26
N ILE A 256 0.86 -9.76 14.58
CA ILE A 256 1.54 -8.89 13.63
C ILE A 256 2.93 -9.47 13.35
N TYR A 257 3.24 -9.71 12.08
CA TYR A 257 4.57 -10.04 11.61
C TYR A 257 5.33 -8.77 11.28
N VAL A 258 6.60 -8.66 11.68
CA VAL A 258 7.43 -7.47 11.47
C VAL A 258 8.83 -7.87 11.02
N SER A 259 9.30 -7.33 9.91
CA SER A 259 10.69 -7.52 9.47
C SER A 259 11.64 -6.54 10.16
N ASN A 260 12.81 -7.04 10.57
CA ASN A 260 13.84 -6.26 11.26
C ASN A 260 15.12 -6.19 10.42
N HIS A 261 15.54 -4.98 10.05
CA HIS A 261 16.70 -4.77 9.18
C HIS A 261 18.04 -4.95 9.88
N GLU A 262 18.08 -5.00 11.21
CA GLU A 262 19.32 -5.17 11.96
C GLU A 262 19.76 -6.63 12.03
N ASP A 263 18.80 -7.50 12.29
CA ASP A 263 19.09 -8.88 12.66
C ASP A 263 18.54 -9.89 11.64
N GLY A 264 17.88 -9.41 10.57
CA GLY A 264 17.40 -10.23 9.46
C GLY A 264 16.25 -11.17 9.84
N ARG A 265 15.58 -10.92 10.97
CA ARG A 265 14.48 -11.74 11.46
C ARG A 265 13.13 -11.13 11.13
N ILE A 266 12.14 -12.02 11.06
CA ILE A 266 10.73 -11.66 11.10
C ILE A 266 10.20 -12.03 12.49
N TYR A 267 9.68 -11.05 13.20
CA TYR A 267 9.10 -11.19 14.53
C TYR A 267 7.60 -11.42 14.42
N GLN A 268 7.07 -12.38 15.16
CA GLN A 268 5.64 -12.60 15.34
C GLN A 268 5.23 -12.01 16.69
N LEU A 269 4.31 -11.04 16.69
CA LEU A 269 3.87 -10.29 17.87
C LEU A 269 2.40 -10.55 18.17
N ASP A 270 2.06 -10.90 19.41
CA ASP A 270 0.66 -10.97 19.83
C ASP A 270 0.00 -9.59 19.71
N VAL A 271 -1.11 -9.49 18.98
CA VAL A 271 -1.72 -8.19 18.64
C VAL A 271 -2.29 -7.46 19.87
N TYR A 272 -2.66 -8.19 20.92
CA TYR A 272 -3.29 -7.61 22.11
C TYR A 272 -2.29 -7.09 23.13
N THR A 273 -1.13 -7.75 23.22
CA THR A 273 -0.12 -7.48 24.25
C THR A 273 1.15 -6.85 23.71
N GLY A 274 1.45 -7.03 22.42
CA GLY A 274 2.73 -6.65 21.82
C GLY A 274 3.89 -7.57 22.20
N ASP A 275 3.61 -8.69 22.89
CA ASP A 275 4.63 -9.66 23.28
C ASP A 275 5.14 -10.43 22.06
N VAL A 276 6.46 -10.69 22.02
CA VAL A 276 7.06 -11.53 20.98
C VAL A 276 6.66 -12.98 21.22
N VAL A 277 5.91 -13.56 20.28
CA VAL A 277 5.48 -14.97 20.28
C VAL A 277 6.57 -15.86 19.71
N SER A 278 7.10 -15.50 18.54
CA SER A 278 8.19 -16.22 17.89
C SER A 278 9.04 -15.30 17.02
N THR A 279 10.23 -15.77 16.64
CA THR A 279 11.09 -15.10 15.65
C THR A 279 11.57 -16.11 14.62
N TYR A 280 11.37 -15.80 13.34
CA TYR A 280 11.90 -16.57 12.22
C TYR A 280 13.14 -15.87 11.64
N HIS A 281 14.21 -16.62 11.40
CA HIS A 281 15.45 -16.10 10.86
C HIS A 281 15.72 -16.71 9.48
N HIS A 282 15.68 -15.89 8.43
CA HIS A 282 15.84 -16.33 7.05
C HIS A 282 17.21 -17.00 6.81
N ALA A 283 18.30 -16.37 7.27
CA ALA A 283 19.67 -16.80 6.99
C ALA A 283 19.97 -18.21 7.51
N THR A 284 19.41 -18.58 8.66
CA THR A 284 19.64 -19.87 9.32
C THR A 284 18.49 -20.85 9.13
N GLY A 285 17.33 -20.39 8.66
CA GLY A 285 16.09 -21.17 8.63
C GLY A 285 15.65 -21.62 10.02
N SER A 286 15.90 -20.83 11.07
CA SER A 286 15.55 -21.19 12.44
C SER A 286 14.35 -20.42 12.96
N VAL A 287 13.57 -21.05 13.84
CA VAL A 287 12.52 -20.41 14.62
C VAL A 287 12.87 -20.48 16.11
N THR A 288 12.76 -19.35 16.79
CA THR A 288 12.88 -19.24 18.25
C THR A 288 11.52 -18.85 18.82
N MET A 289 11.11 -19.47 19.93
CA MET A 289 9.93 -19.05 20.68
C MET A 289 10.29 -17.89 21.60
N GLY A 290 9.52 -16.81 21.56
CA GLY A 290 9.86 -15.56 22.21
C GLY A 290 10.93 -14.76 21.46
N PRO A 291 11.47 -13.69 22.08
CA PRO A 291 12.52 -12.87 21.47
C PRO A 291 13.81 -13.68 21.27
N ALA A 292 14.45 -13.50 20.12
CA ALA A 292 15.80 -14.00 19.87
C ALA A 292 16.82 -13.33 20.81
N ASN A 293 17.87 -14.05 21.17
CA ASN A 293 18.93 -13.55 22.06
C ASN A 293 20.29 -14.08 21.61
N ASP A 294 20.63 -13.79 20.35
CA ASP A 294 21.88 -14.24 19.77
C ASP A 294 23.06 -13.40 20.29
N PRO A 295 24.21 -14.03 20.61
CA PRO A 295 25.32 -13.30 21.23
C PRO A 295 25.82 -12.14 20.38
N GLY A 296 25.74 -10.93 20.93
CA GLY A 296 26.21 -9.71 20.29
C GLY A 296 25.15 -8.96 19.48
N GLU A 297 23.92 -9.46 19.41
CA GLU A 297 22.78 -8.75 18.83
C GLU A 297 21.88 -8.17 19.95
N PRO A 298 21.20 -7.04 19.73
CA PRO A 298 21.36 -6.09 18.63
C PRO A 298 22.74 -5.38 18.64
N ASN A 299 23.37 -5.21 17.46
CA ASN A 299 24.70 -4.61 17.25
C ASN A 299 24.69 -3.22 16.57
N GLY A 300 23.52 -2.70 16.19
CA GLY A 300 23.32 -1.43 15.50
C GLY A 300 23.75 -1.40 14.03
N SER A 301 24.05 -2.54 13.43
CA SER A 301 24.46 -2.68 12.01
C SER A 301 23.41 -3.45 11.24
N PHE A 302 23.19 -3.09 9.97
CA PHE A 302 22.24 -3.82 9.15
C PHE A 302 22.65 -5.28 8.98
N ALA A 303 21.64 -6.16 8.95
CA ALA A 303 21.81 -7.53 8.48
C ALA A 303 22.45 -7.52 7.08
N PRO A 304 23.34 -8.47 6.76
CA PRO A 304 23.95 -8.57 5.45
C PRO A 304 22.91 -8.64 4.32
N LEU A 305 23.26 -8.09 3.16
CA LEU A 305 22.46 -8.32 1.95
C LEU A 305 22.40 -9.83 1.65
N GLY A 306 21.23 -10.32 1.29
CA GLY A 306 20.89 -11.74 1.17
C GLY A 306 20.38 -12.40 2.45
N GLU A 307 20.45 -11.70 3.58
CA GLU A 307 19.88 -12.12 4.87
C GLU A 307 18.80 -11.14 5.36
N ARG A 308 18.86 -9.89 4.87
CA ARG A 308 17.95 -8.80 5.25
C ARG A 308 16.56 -8.98 4.63
N VAL A 309 15.54 -9.06 5.47
CA VAL A 309 14.12 -9.15 5.07
C VAL A 309 13.44 -7.78 5.08
N TRP A 310 12.40 -7.58 4.25
CA TRP A 310 11.64 -6.31 4.23
C TRP A 310 10.13 -6.48 4.13
N ALA A 311 9.57 -6.74 2.94
CA ALA A 311 8.13 -6.97 2.80
C ALA A 311 7.75 -8.22 3.60
N VAL A 312 6.59 -8.21 4.24
CA VAL A 312 6.01 -9.34 4.96
C VAL A 312 4.51 -9.32 4.76
N GLN A 313 3.91 -10.46 4.38
CA GLN A 313 2.47 -10.58 4.17
C GLN A 313 2.02 -12.00 4.49
N SER A 314 1.03 -12.14 5.37
CA SER A 314 0.35 -13.41 5.61
C SER A 314 -0.63 -13.69 4.49
N HIS A 315 -0.68 -14.93 4.01
CA HIS A 315 -1.69 -15.36 3.05
C HIS A 315 -1.81 -16.88 3.02
N ALA A 316 -3.05 -17.38 3.06
CA ALA A 316 -3.35 -18.81 2.88
C ALA A 316 -2.49 -19.78 3.73
N GLY A 317 -2.26 -19.44 5.00
CA GLY A 317 -1.49 -20.27 5.93
C GLY A 317 0.03 -20.23 5.70
N ARG A 318 0.53 -19.24 4.97
CA ARG A 318 1.95 -18.97 4.77
C ARG A 318 2.25 -17.50 5.08
N LEU A 319 3.49 -17.26 5.49
CA LEU A 319 4.09 -15.93 5.52
C LEU A 319 4.95 -15.78 4.27
N TYR A 320 4.60 -14.80 3.45
CA TYR A 320 5.38 -14.35 2.31
C TYR A 320 6.25 -13.18 2.74
N TYR A 321 7.48 -13.13 2.22
CA TYR A 321 8.40 -12.06 2.57
C TYR A 321 9.46 -11.85 1.49
N SER A 322 10.04 -10.65 1.43
CA SER A 322 11.12 -10.34 0.50
C SER A 322 12.49 -10.43 1.17
N VAL A 323 13.51 -10.73 0.37
CA VAL A 323 14.92 -10.76 0.78
C VAL A 323 15.72 -9.78 -0.07
N TRP A 324 16.37 -8.83 0.61
CA TRP A 324 17.15 -7.75 0.01
C TRP A 324 18.58 -8.21 -0.28
N TRP A 325 18.87 -8.54 -1.53
CA TRP A 325 20.18 -8.95 -2.05
C TRP A 325 20.98 -7.80 -2.67
N GLU A 326 20.31 -6.82 -3.28
CA GLU A 326 20.98 -5.76 -4.00
C GLU A 326 20.16 -4.46 -4.07
N HIS A 327 20.87 -3.36 -4.33
CA HIS A 327 20.33 -2.03 -4.55
C HIS A 327 21.36 -1.20 -5.35
N SER A 328 21.09 0.07 -5.67
CA SER A 328 21.87 0.81 -6.69
C SER A 328 23.38 0.95 -6.40
N GLN A 329 23.82 1.00 -5.14
CA GLN A 329 25.26 1.02 -4.79
C GLN A 329 25.88 -0.36 -4.50
N ALA A 330 25.07 -1.41 -4.36
CA ALA A 330 25.52 -2.75 -4.02
C ALA A 330 24.81 -3.78 -4.92
N SER A 331 25.16 -3.78 -6.20
CA SER A 331 24.60 -4.73 -7.17
C SER A 331 25.28 -6.09 -7.11
N ASN A 332 24.54 -7.14 -7.44
CA ASN A 332 25.03 -8.51 -7.46
C ASN A 332 24.76 -9.17 -8.82
N GLN A 333 25.83 -9.54 -9.53
CA GLN A 333 25.69 -10.13 -10.87
C GLN A 333 25.11 -11.56 -10.87
N ALA A 334 25.09 -12.23 -9.72
CA ALA A 334 24.65 -13.61 -9.59
C ALA A 334 23.27 -13.75 -8.92
N LYS A 335 22.74 -12.67 -8.32
CA LYS A 335 21.54 -12.69 -7.49
C LYS A 335 20.74 -11.41 -7.72
N ASN A 336 19.44 -11.57 -7.85
CA ASN A 336 18.49 -10.47 -7.72
C ASN A 336 17.90 -10.49 -6.31
N ASN A 337 17.13 -9.46 -5.95
CA ASN A 337 16.21 -9.53 -4.82
C ASN A 337 15.24 -10.71 -5.01
N GLU A 338 14.79 -11.30 -3.92
CA GLU A 338 14.02 -12.56 -3.95
C GLU A 338 12.72 -12.40 -3.16
N VAL A 339 11.68 -13.14 -3.56
CA VAL A 339 10.47 -13.36 -2.75
C VAL A 339 10.48 -14.80 -2.28
N TRP A 340 10.20 -14.99 -1.00
CA TRP A 340 10.18 -16.26 -0.30
C TRP A 340 8.86 -16.45 0.43
N SER A 341 8.58 -17.69 0.81
CA SER A 341 7.49 -17.97 1.74
C SER A 341 7.82 -19.13 2.67
N VAL A 342 7.17 -19.14 3.84
CA VAL A 342 7.26 -20.20 4.84
C VAL A 342 5.84 -20.52 5.34
N ALA A 343 5.46 -21.79 5.38
CA ALA A 343 4.15 -22.18 5.92
C ALA A 343 4.11 -21.99 7.43
N TYR A 344 2.92 -21.84 7.98
CA TYR A 344 2.72 -21.94 9.42
C TYR A 344 2.62 -23.40 9.86
N ALA A 345 3.22 -23.71 11.02
CA ALA A 345 3.12 -25.02 11.65
C ALA A 345 1.69 -25.34 12.11
N SER A 346 0.91 -24.31 12.43
CA SER A 346 -0.51 -24.41 12.76
C SER A 346 -1.20 -23.03 12.61
N GLN A 347 -2.50 -22.95 12.95
CA GLN A 347 -3.26 -21.69 12.94
C GLN A 347 -2.75 -20.63 13.93
N ASN A 348 -1.82 -20.97 14.83
CA ASN A 348 -1.17 -20.00 15.69
C ASN A 348 -0.09 -19.15 14.99
N GLY A 349 0.08 -19.28 13.67
CA GLY A 349 0.96 -18.41 12.88
C GLY A 349 2.46 -18.67 13.04
N ILE A 350 2.89 -19.62 13.87
CA ILE A 350 4.33 -19.89 14.04
C ILE A 350 4.88 -20.48 12.75
N PRO A 351 5.92 -19.90 12.11
CA PRO A 351 6.52 -20.45 10.91
C PRO A 351 7.06 -21.88 11.11
N ASP A 352 6.83 -22.77 10.14
CA ASP A 352 7.51 -24.07 10.03
C ASP A 352 8.72 -23.92 9.12
N PRO A 353 9.95 -23.85 9.68
CA PRO A 353 11.15 -23.62 8.89
C PRO A 353 11.42 -24.70 7.83
N GLY A 354 10.89 -25.92 8.02
CA GLY A 354 11.04 -27.02 7.05
C GLY A 354 10.29 -26.78 5.73
N THR A 355 9.44 -25.77 5.67
CA THR A 355 8.58 -25.44 4.52
C THR A 355 8.99 -24.16 3.79
N ALA A 356 10.08 -23.53 4.24
CA ALA A 356 10.63 -22.35 3.62
C ALA A 356 11.05 -22.66 2.18
N LYS A 357 10.56 -21.86 1.23
CA LYS A 357 10.93 -21.95 -0.18
C LYS A 357 11.08 -20.57 -0.80
N LYS A 358 12.02 -20.46 -1.74
CA LYS A 358 12.06 -19.32 -2.64
C LYS A 358 10.92 -19.46 -3.63
N GLU A 359 10.10 -18.42 -3.75
CA GLU A 359 9.04 -18.38 -4.76
C GLU A 359 9.63 -17.95 -6.09
N PHE A 360 10.38 -16.84 -6.13
CA PHE A 360 11.00 -16.35 -7.36
C PHE A 360 12.11 -15.33 -7.10
N ASP A 361 12.94 -15.12 -8.13
CA ASP A 361 13.83 -13.97 -8.23
C ASP A 361 13.07 -12.79 -8.86
N VAL A 362 13.19 -11.61 -8.27
CA VAL A 362 12.57 -10.38 -8.78
C VAL A 362 13.24 -10.00 -10.11
N PRO A 363 12.47 -9.64 -11.15
CA PRO A 363 13.04 -9.25 -12.42
C PRO A 363 14.01 -8.07 -12.32
N ASN A 364 15.05 -8.14 -13.14
CA ASN A 364 16.12 -7.17 -13.25
C ASN A 364 16.11 -6.65 -14.71
N GLY A 365 15.41 -5.55 -14.96
CA GLY A 365 15.28 -4.96 -16.30
C GLY A 365 16.46 -4.05 -16.70
N SER A 366 17.25 -3.59 -15.74
CA SER A 366 18.25 -2.52 -15.90
C SER A 366 19.66 -2.87 -15.42
N GLY A 367 19.90 -4.11 -15.01
CA GLY A 367 21.16 -4.62 -14.46
C GLY A 367 21.14 -4.82 -12.93
N THR A 368 20.21 -4.19 -12.21
CA THR A 368 20.06 -4.31 -10.75
C THR A 368 18.58 -4.24 -10.39
N SER A 369 18.08 -5.24 -9.68
CA SER A 369 16.74 -5.24 -9.09
C SER A 369 16.71 -4.34 -7.85
N MET A 370 15.61 -3.62 -7.64
CA MET A 370 15.38 -2.86 -6.41
C MET A 370 14.71 -3.76 -5.35
N PRO A 371 14.94 -3.52 -4.04
CA PRO A 371 14.30 -4.30 -2.98
C PRO A 371 12.79 -4.15 -3.04
N VAL A 372 12.09 -5.25 -2.75
CA VAL A 372 10.63 -5.28 -2.59
C VAL A 372 10.32 -4.88 -1.16
N SER A 373 9.69 -3.73 -0.99
CA SER A 373 9.37 -3.19 0.33
C SER A 373 7.97 -3.58 0.80
N ASP A 374 7.11 -3.96 -0.13
CA ASP A 374 5.73 -4.30 0.16
C ASP A 374 5.16 -5.36 -0.81
N LEU A 375 4.17 -6.11 -0.34
CA LEU A 375 3.51 -7.23 -1.03
C LEU A 375 2.05 -7.34 -0.58
N SER A 376 1.13 -7.42 -1.53
CA SER A 376 -0.29 -7.63 -1.26
C SER A 376 -0.86 -8.75 -2.15
N PHE A 377 -2.00 -9.33 -1.77
CA PHE A 377 -2.69 -10.37 -2.53
C PHE A 377 -4.05 -9.87 -2.97
N ALA A 378 -4.19 -9.59 -4.26
CA ALA A 378 -5.42 -9.08 -4.85
C ALA A 378 -6.58 -10.07 -4.72
N HIS A 379 -7.82 -9.55 -4.75
CA HIS A 379 -9.06 -10.33 -4.56
C HIS A 379 -9.23 -11.52 -5.54
N ASP A 380 -8.51 -11.51 -6.67
CA ASP A 380 -8.48 -12.58 -7.67
C ASP A 380 -7.43 -13.68 -7.37
N GLY A 381 -6.68 -13.53 -6.28
CA GLY A 381 -5.60 -14.42 -5.84
C GLY A 381 -4.23 -14.05 -6.39
N TRP A 382 -4.10 -12.94 -7.13
CA TRP A 382 -2.82 -12.53 -7.70
C TRP A 382 -1.94 -11.89 -6.62
N MET A 383 -0.65 -12.19 -6.67
CA MET A 383 0.33 -11.52 -5.83
C MET A 383 0.81 -10.25 -6.52
N LEU A 384 0.71 -9.13 -5.81
CA LEU A 384 1.24 -7.83 -6.18
C LEU A 384 2.47 -7.54 -5.34
N ILE A 385 3.56 -7.08 -5.96
CA ILE A 385 4.75 -6.63 -5.23
C ILE A 385 5.14 -5.23 -5.65
N ALA A 386 5.59 -4.41 -4.68
CA ALA A 386 6.13 -3.08 -4.93
C ALA A 386 7.61 -3.01 -4.58
N GLN A 387 8.40 -2.57 -5.56
CA GLN A 387 9.79 -2.20 -5.29
C GLN A 387 9.88 -0.79 -4.72
N ARG A 388 10.89 -0.56 -3.88
CA ARG A 388 11.34 0.78 -3.49
C ARG A 388 12.72 1.07 -4.02
N THR A 389 12.91 2.25 -4.60
CA THR A 389 14.22 2.61 -5.16
C THR A 389 15.17 2.96 -4.02
N MET A 390 16.10 2.05 -3.74
CA MET A 390 17.14 2.26 -2.73
C MET A 390 18.48 2.49 -3.39
N TYR A 391 19.13 3.59 -3.01
CA TYR A 391 20.51 3.88 -3.37
C TYR A 391 21.49 3.26 -2.39
N GLY A 392 21.13 3.16 -1.11
CA GLY A 392 21.90 2.55 -0.03
C GLY A 392 20.99 2.06 1.09
N ASP A 393 21.54 1.49 2.16
CA ASP A 393 20.77 0.90 3.27
C ASP A 393 19.78 1.89 3.94
N MET A 394 20.13 3.18 4.00
CA MET A 394 19.29 4.25 4.57
C MET A 394 19.04 5.38 3.57
N GLN A 395 19.23 5.13 2.29
CA GLN A 395 19.16 6.18 1.27
C GLN A 395 18.24 5.74 0.15
N THR A 396 17.02 6.27 0.17
CA THR A 396 16.07 6.18 -0.94
C THR A 396 16.47 7.12 -2.09
N SER A 397 16.16 6.70 -3.32
CA SER A 397 16.19 7.50 -4.54
C SER A 397 14.85 7.28 -5.26
N ALA A 398 14.72 7.74 -6.51
CA ALA A 398 13.55 7.54 -7.35
C ALA A 398 13.96 7.01 -8.73
N HIS A 399 12.96 6.58 -9.52
CA HIS A 399 13.09 6.27 -10.95
C HIS A 399 13.89 4.98 -11.27
N GLN A 400 13.83 3.97 -10.40
CA GLN A 400 14.39 2.63 -10.68
C GLN A 400 13.46 1.46 -10.27
N SER A 401 12.26 1.74 -9.74
CA SER A 401 11.39 0.74 -9.11
C SER A 401 10.03 0.65 -9.78
N THR A 402 9.52 -0.55 -9.93
CA THR A 402 8.19 -0.82 -10.50
C THR A 402 7.39 -1.70 -9.55
N THR A 403 6.12 -1.91 -9.86
CA THR A 403 5.34 -3.02 -9.35
C THR A 403 5.33 -4.19 -10.33
N PHE A 404 5.07 -5.38 -9.80
CA PHE A 404 4.91 -6.61 -10.59
C PHE A 404 3.72 -7.40 -10.09
N ASP A 405 3.13 -8.16 -11.00
CA ASP A 405 2.00 -9.04 -10.76
C ASP A 405 2.35 -10.50 -11.09
N TYR A 406 1.89 -11.40 -10.24
CA TYR A 406 2.16 -12.84 -10.32
C TYR A 406 0.86 -13.62 -10.15
N ASP A 407 0.63 -14.54 -11.09
CA ASP A 407 -0.47 -15.50 -11.05
C ASP A 407 0.04 -16.84 -10.52
N TYR A 408 -0.75 -17.53 -9.71
CA TYR A 408 -0.36 -18.83 -9.18
C TYR A 408 -0.84 -19.95 -10.10
N ILE A 409 0.10 -20.57 -10.81
CA ILE A 409 -0.20 -21.56 -11.84
C ILE A 409 0.58 -22.84 -11.56
N ASN A 410 -0.14 -23.95 -11.37
CA ASN A 410 0.44 -25.28 -11.17
C ASN A 410 1.42 -25.38 -9.97
N GLY A 411 1.17 -24.63 -8.89
CA GLY A 411 1.99 -24.67 -7.68
C GLY A 411 3.12 -23.64 -7.60
N ASP A 412 3.25 -22.78 -8.61
CA ASP A 412 4.30 -21.76 -8.72
C ASP A 412 3.70 -20.38 -9.00
N TRP A 413 4.32 -19.33 -8.45
CA TRP A 413 4.03 -17.94 -8.80
C TRP A 413 4.70 -17.59 -10.13
N ILE A 414 3.89 -17.31 -11.15
CA ILE A 414 4.33 -17.03 -12.51
C ILE A 414 4.17 -15.54 -12.78
N TRP A 415 5.29 -14.90 -13.11
CA TRP A 415 5.35 -13.49 -13.48
C TRP A 415 4.46 -13.18 -14.69
N GLN A 416 3.52 -12.25 -14.51
CA GLN A 416 2.58 -11.81 -15.55
C GLN A 416 2.98 -10.48 -16.20
N GLY A 417 3.83 -9.69 -15.56
CA GLY A 417 4.38 -8.47 -16.14
C GLY A 417 4.60 -7.35 -15.13
N THR A 418 4.61 -6.14 -15.65
CA THR A 418 4.51 -4.89 -14.90
C THR A 418 3.22 -4.23 -15.33
N ASN A 419 2.10 -4.92 -15.13
CA ASN A 419 0.81 -4.51 -15.71
C ASN A 419 0.26 -3.25 -15.03
N TYR A 420 0.73 -2.91 -13.83
CA TYR A 420 0.35 -1.72 -13.08
C TYR A 420 1.49 -0.68 -13.11
N VAL A 421 1.60 0.05 -14.22
CA VAL A 421 2.71 1.00 -14.44
C VAL A 421 2.51 2.24 -13.56
N VAL A 422 3.43 2.49 -12.62
CA VAL A 422 3.37 3.65 -11.73
C VAL A 422 4.05 4.87 -12.37
N GLY A 423 3.30 5.95 -12.48
CA GLY A 423 3.73 7.28 -12.90
C GLY A 423 4.12 7.45 -14.37
N GLU A 424 4.36 8.70 -14.75
CA GLU A 424 4.59 9.10 -16.13
C GLU A 424 6.02 8.83 -16.62
N LEU A 425 6.99 8.87 -15.71
CA LEU A 425 8.39 8.57 -16.00
C LEU A 425 8.61 7.05 -16.07
N MET A 426 7.99 6.41 -17.08
CA MET A 426 8.10 5.01 -17.53
C MET A 426 8.72 4.02 -16.53
N PRO A 427 8.13 2.82 -16.37
CA PRO A 427 7.48 2.31 -15.16
C PRO A 427 8.27 2.35 -13.84
N TYR A 428 9.30 3.19 -13.72
CA TYR A 428 10.28 3.12 -12.64
C TYR A 428 9.96 4.03 -11.45
N SER A 429 8.71 4.44 -11.32
CA SER A 429 8.27 5.47 -10.40
C SER A 429 7.57 4.93 -9.14
N ALA A 430 7.57 3.62 -8.90
CA ALA A 430 7.03 3.05 -7.66
C ALA A 430 7.84 3.50 -6.43
N ALA A 431 7.14 3.89 -5.37
CA ALA A 431 7.72 4.34 -4.09
C ALA A 431 7.67 3.27 -2.99
N GLY A 432 7.06 2.11 -3.27
CA GLY A 432 7.26 0.91 -2.47
C GLY A 432 6.08 0.44 -1.63
N GLY A 433 4.89 1.01 -1.79
CA GLY A 433 3.64 0.47 -1.25
C GLY A 433 2.73 0.00 -2.39
N VAL A 434 2.01 -1.11 -2.17
CA VAL A 434 0.97 -1.61 -3.06
C VAL A 434 -0.13 -2.32 -2.27
N ASP A 435 -1.37 -1.93 -2.53
CA ASP A 435 -2.52 -2.68 -2.05
C ASP A 435 -3.67 -2.60 -3.05
N HIS A 436 -4.82 -3.17 -2.74
CA HIS A 436 -5.89 -3.36 -3.72
C HIS A 436 -7.29 -3.20 -3.14
N ASP A 437 -8.23 -2.91 -4.02
CA ASP A 437 -9.65 -2.85 -3.70
C ASP A 437 -10.28 -4.26 -3.69
N PHE A 438 -11.34 -4.48 -2.92
CA PHE A 438 -12.01 -5.78 -2.87
C PHE A 438 -13.17 -5.90 -3.87
N ASP A 439 -13.47 -4.81 -4.60
CA ASP A 439 -14.48 -4.81 -5.65
C ASP A 439 -14.00 -5.51 -6.94
N PRO A 440 -14.80 -6.39 -7.58
CA PRO A 440 -14.42 -7.10 -8.81
C PRO A 440 -14.04 -6.21 -10.02
N GLY A 441 -14.30 -4.91 -9.96
CA GLY A 441 -13.88 -3.90 -10.94
C GLY A 441 -13.09 -2.75 -10.31
N GLY A 442 -12.53 -2.99 -9.13
CA GLY A 442 -11.77 -2.02 -8.36
C GLY A 442 -10.37 -1.76 -8.91
N TYR A 443 -9.49 -1.32 -8.02
CA TYR A 443 -8.20 -0.75 -8.36
C TYR A 443 -7.07 -1.43 -7.58
N VAL A 444 -5.90 -1.46 -8.19
CA VAL A 444 -4.63 -1.59 -7.47
C VAL A 444 -4.14 -0.18 -7.13
N TRP A 445 -3.80 0.04 -5.88
CA TRP A 445 -3.33 1.31 -5.33
C TRP A 445 -1.85 1.23 -5.00
N MET A 446 -1.06 2.16 -5.51
CA MET A 446 0.39 2.14 -5.37
C MET A 446 0.91 3.52 -5.00
N THR A 447 1.91 3.56 -4.12
CA THR A 447 2.63 4.81 -3.87
C THR A 447 3.66 5.06 -4.97
N GLY A 448 3.82 6.32 -5.36
CA GLY A 448 4.71 6.65 -6.47
C GLY A 448 5.29 8.06 -6.46
N ASP A 449 6.49 8.14 -7.05
CA ASP A 449 7.19 9.36 -7.39
C ASP A 449 6.81 9.80 -8.80
N ALA A 450 6.63 11.10 -9.04
CA ALA A 450 6.43 11.67 -10.38
C ALA A 450 5.29 10.96 -11.13
N LEU A 451 4.12 10.91 -10.48
CA LEU A 451 2.92 10.32 -11.03
C LEU A 451 2.51 11.07 -12.29
N ASP A 452 2.43 12.40 -12.21
CA ASP A 452 2.41 13.33 -13.33
C ASP A 452 3.62 14.25 -13.19
N PHE A 453 4.49 14.34 -14.20
CA PHE A 453 5.79 15.00 -14.06
C PHE A 453 5.93 16.27 -14.91
N TYR A 454 5.11 16.45 -15.94
CA TYR A 454 5.27 17.59 -16.83
C TYR A 454 4.43 18.80 -16.37
N THR A 455 5.12 19.93 -16.23
CA THR A 455 4.50 21.22 -15.85
C THR A 455 3.30 21.57 -16.75
N PRO A 456 2.21 22.12 -16.18
CA PRO A 456 2.22 22.92 -14.94
C PRO A 456 1.99 22.15 -13.64
N GLU A 457 1.57 20.89 -13.68
CA GLU A 457 1.27 20.10 -12.48
C GLU A 457 2.37 19.05 -12.27
N VAL A 458 2.78 18.83 -11.02
CA VAL A 458 3.72 17.77 -10.63
C VAL A 458 3.09 16.98 -9.50
N VAL A 459 2.57 15.79 -9.80
CA VAL A 459 1.79 14.98 -8.87
C VAL A 459 2.65 13.89 -8.26
N TYR A 460 2.59 13.78 -6.94
CA TYR A 460 3.39 12.88 -6.12
C TYR A 460 2.50 12.27 -5.05
N GLY A 461 2.47 10.96 -4.90
CA GLY A 461 1.65 10.35 -3.87
C GLY A 461 1.10 8.99 -4.21
N LEU A 462 -0.19 8.94 -4.52
CA LEU A 462 -0.96 7.71 -4.65
C LEU A 462 -1.56 7.56 -6.06
N GLN A 463 -1.37 6.39 -6.68
CA GLN A 463 -1.97 6.06 -7.97
C GLN A 463 -2.88 4.84 -7.82
N GLY A 464 -4.13 4.97 -8.25
CA GLY A 464 -5.08 3.86 -8.41
C GLY A 464 -5.18 3.47 -9.87
N THR A 465 -4.79 2.25 -10.22
CA THR A 465 -4.92 1.69 -11.58
C THR A 465 -6.00 0.59 -11.60
N PRO A 466 -6.97 0.63 -12.53
CA PRO A 466 -8.03 -0.37 -12.60
C PRO A 466 -7.50 -1.80 -12.71
N TYR A 467 -8.26 -2.77 -12.21
CA TYR A 467 -8.00 -4.17 -12.51
C TYR A 467 -7.97 -4.43 -14.02
N GLY A 468 -6.99 -5.23 -14.45
CA GLY A 468 -6.62 -5.38 -15.86
C GLY A 468 -5.39 -4.55 -16.27
N GLY A 469 -4.90 -3.71 -15.37
CA GLY A 469 -3.65 -2.97 -15.54
C GLY A 469 -3.80 -1.70 -16.36
N GLY A 470 -2.68 -1.02 -16.54
CA GLY A 470 -2.61 0.25 -17.25
C GLY A 470 -1.42 1.09 -16.82
N ASP A 471 -1.46 2.34 -17.26
CA ASP A 471 -0.52 3.39 -16.90
C ASP A 471 -1.29 4.63 -16.43
N ILE A 472 -0.61 5.77 -16.33
CA ILE A 472 -1.23 7.04 -15.92
C ILE A 472 -2.49 7.40 -16.75
N ASN A 473 -2.55 7.01 -18.04
CA ASN A 473 -3.64 7.34 -18.95
C ASN A 473 -4.92 6.52 -18.71
N THR A 474 -4.90 5.62 -17.74
CA THR A 474 -6.09 4.88 -17.28
C THR A 474 -6.22 4.91 -15.76
N SER A 475 -5.36 5.67 -15.07
CA SER A 475 -5.26 5.65 -13.61
C SER A 475 -5.76 6.94 -12.99
N THR A 476 -6.26 6.83 -11.76
CA THR A 476 -6.44 7.96 -10.84
C THR A 476 -5.09 8.28 -10.21
N VAL A 477 -4.69 9.55 -10.20
CA VAL A 477 -3.49 10.02 -9.48
C VAL A 477 -3.90 11.05 -8.45
N ILE A 478 -3.36 10.94 -7.24
CA ILE A 478 -3.67 11.79 -6.10
C ILE A 478 -2.36 12.35 -5.57
N ASP A 479 -2.29 13.68 -5.59
CA ASP A 479 -1.23 14.42 -4.94
C ASP A 479 -1.48 14.47 -3.43
N LEU A 480 -0.57 13.90 -2.66
CA LEU A 480 -0.81 13.61 -1.23
C LEU A 480 -0.51 14.80 -0.31
N ASP A 481 0.16 15.85 -0.77
CA ASP A 481 0.30 17.10 -0.04
C ASP A 481 -0.50 18.27 -0.63
N GLN A 482 -1.23 18.02 -1.72
CA GLN A 482 -2.04 18.99 -2.45
C GLN A 482 -1.22 20.18 -2.97
N GLU A 483 0.07 19.95 -3.24
CA GLU A 483 1.02 20.89 -3.80
C GLU A 483 1.55 20.36 -5.14
N ILE A 484 1.01 20.91 -6.22
CA ILE A 484 1.33 20.46 -7.58
C ILE A 484 2.36 21.33 -8.30
N THR A 485 3.19 22.09 -7.58
CA THR A 485 4.21 22.99 -8.16
C THR A 485 5.64 22.66 -7.78
N GLN A 486 5.84 21.79 -6.78
CA GLN A 486 7.11 21.29 -6.27
C GLN A 486 7.19 19.77 -6.38
N GLN A 487 8.40 19.23 -6.28
CA GLN A 487 8.63 17.80 -6.43
C GLN A 487 8.87 17.16 -5.06
N ASP A 488 8.02 16.22 -4.66
CA ASP A 488 8.15 15.50 -3.38
C ASP A 488 8.71 14.09 -3.57
N LYS A 489 9.85 14.04 -4.25
CA LYS A 489 10.58 12.80 -4.52
C LYS A 489 10.95 12.09 -3.24
N THR A 490 10.86 10.76 -3.27
CA THR A 490 11.30 9.84 -2.23
C THR A 490 10.52 9.95 -0.91
N ALA A 491 9.38 10.63 -0.92
CA ALA A 491 8.64 10.96 0.29
C ALA A 491 7.69 9.85 0.74
N TYR A 492 7.08 9.13 -0.20
CA TYR A 492 6.02 8.18 0.10
C TYR A 492 6.56 6.86 0.61
N GLY A 493 5.72 6.15 1.34
CA GLY A 493 6.02 4.87 1.94
C GLY A 493 5.01 3.83 1.50
N ASP A 494 4.44 3.19 2.50
CA ASP A 494 3.52 2.08 2.37
C ASP A 494 2.06 2.54 2.20
N VAL A 495 1.20 1.67 1.68
CA VAL A 495 -0.25 1.92 1.54
C VAL A 495 -1.04 0.69 1.91
N GLU A 496 -2.09 0.87 2.71
CA GLU A 496 -3.00 -0.20 3.11
C GLU A 496 -4.46 0.27 2.96
N LEU A 497 -5.33 -0.61 2.47
CA LEU A 497 -6.76 -0.41 2.29
C LEU A 497 -7.52 -1.36 3.22
N PRO A 498 -8.30 -0.86 4.19
CA PRO A 498 -9.09 -1.72 5.07
C PRO A 498 -10.07 -2.61 4.31
N ILE A 499 -10.26 -3.85 4.79
CA ILE A 499 -11.19 -4.81 4.19
C ILE A 499 -12.64 -4.51 4.57
N PRO A 500 -13.56 -4.45 3.59
CA PRO A 500 -15.00 -4.50 3.86
C PRO A 500 -15.43 -5.81 4.54
N GLY A 501 -16.38 -5.73 5.48
CA GLY A 501 -16.80 -6.92 6.24
C GLY A 501 -17.59 -7.96 5.44
N ASP A 502 -18.06 -7.59 4.25
CA ASP A 502 -19.03 -8.32 3.42
C ASP A 502 -18.44 -8.86 2.10
N VAL A 503 -17.14 -8.71 1.87
CA VAL A 503 -16.45 -9.25 0.69
C VAL A 503 -15.99 -10.68 0.92
N SER A 504 -15.78 -11.43 -0.17
CA SER A 504 -15.16 -12.75 -0.07
C SER A 504 -13.68 -12.61 0.29
N PRO A 505 -13.11 -13.54 1.08
CA PRO A 505 -11.69 -13.52 1.35
C PRO A 505 -10.90 -13.78 0.08
N VAL A 506 -9.68 -13.23 0.05
CA VAL A 506 -8.72 -13.45 -1.04
C VAL A 506 -8.51 -14.95 -1.24
N PRO A 507 -8.75 -15.51 -2.43
CA PRO A 507 -8.67 -16.94 -2.63
C PRO A 507 -7.24 -17.44 -2.37
N PRO A 508 -7.09 -18.65 -1.79
CA PRO A 508 -5.76 -19.23 -1.63
C PRO A 508 -5.14 -19.53 -3.01
N PRO A 509 -3.80 -19.62 -3.11
CA PRO A 509 -3.12 -19.97 -4.35
C PRO A 509 -3.60 -21.34 -4.86
N GLY A 510 -4.11 -21.37 -6.10
CA GLY A 510 -4.86 -22.49 -6.71
C GLY A 510 -4.11 -23.75 -7.13
#